data_AF-A0A3P7N5A9-F1
#
_entry.id   AF-A0A3P7N5A9-F1
#
_cell.length_a   1.000
_cell.length_b   1.000
_cell.length_c   1.000
_cell.angle_alpha   90.00
_cell.angle_beta   90.00
_cell.angle_gamma   90.00
#
_symmetry.space_group_name_H-M   'P 1'
#
loop_
_entity.id
_entity.type
_entity.pdbx_description
1 polymer ?
#
loop_
_entity_poly.entity_id
_entity_poly.type
_entity_poly.pdbx_seq_one_letter_code
_entity_poly.pdbx_strand_id
1 'polypeptide(L)'
;MLDTLGNLSLHKSNDAKLFPVALIAFIDLIGSEVSDDIVECVLSQLCRWLKRTRCPMSEKAQNLFKDRLSSPKTSSNVRLALLKCLDQAYRSGVRIAKTFTPLLVSIARSAKTEAPASPKVCEAQAAACLWLQMNSTPDKTPDSLWEVLEGIKVDRKEAVENAESLPIWLRHRFLLAASEDVQSYLVHVIYLLLSNHPSELSDDQKSCFYRTLLLLWLYTDSKSVLVDIRCCLTFHTMKDPCGRSQALLASLTQLVDDGEKARSAPASIASNDL
;
A
#
# COMPACT_ATOMS: atom_id res chain seq x y z
N MET A 1 6.69 7.54 27.15
CA MET A 1 5.22 7.68 27.20
C MET A 1 4.55 7.20 25.92
N LEU A 2 4.93 7.73 24.74
CA LEU A 2 4.38 7.28 23.44
C LEU A 2 4.61 5.78 23.17
N ASP A 3 5.82 5.27 23.42
CA ASP A 3 6.09 3.84 23.29
C ASP A 3 5.28 3.00 24.27
N THR A 4 5.05 3.50 25.49
CA THR A 4 4.21 2.85 26.49
C THR A 4 2.76 2.73 26.00
N LEU A 5 2.19 3.82 25.47
CA LEU A 5 0.86 3.85 24.87
C LEU A 5 0.75 2.92 23.65
N GLY A 6 1.77 2.88 22.80
CA GLY A 6 1.81 1.97 21.66
C GLY A 6 1.92 0.50 22.07
N ASN A 7 2.79 0.18 23.04
CA ASN A 7 3.02 -1.18 23.51
C ASN A 7 1.83 -1.78 24.25
N LEU A 8 0.94 -0.95 24.80
CA LEU A 8 -0.33 -1.42 25.36
C LEU A 8 -1.18 -2.17 24.32
N SER A 9 -1.06 -1.82 23.03
CA SER A 9 -1.71 -2.58 21.94
C SER A 9 -1.22 -4.02 21.83
N LEU A 10 -0.10 -4.41 22.45
CA LEU A 10 0.42 -5.77 22.37
C LEU A 10 -0.40 -6.75 23.23
N HIS A 11 -1.11 -6.27 24.25
CA HIS A 11 -1.82 -7.10 25.23
C HIS A 11 -3.24 -7.48 24.78
N LYS A 12 -3.38 -8.69 24.21
CA LYS A 12 -4.62 -9.22 23.59
C LYS A 12 -5.90 -9.18 24.43
N SER A 13 -5.81 -9.13 25.76
CA SER A 13 -6.97 -9.37 26.65
C SER A 13 -7.88 -8.16 26.87
N ASN A 14 -7.45 -6.92 26.55
CA ASN A 14 -8.21 -5.70 26.88
C ASN A 14 -8.31 -4.66 25.75
N ASP A 15 -7.85 -4.98 24.54
CA ASP A 15 -7.70 -4.04 23.41
C ASP A 15 -9.00 -3.25 23.12
N ALA A 16 -10.18 -3.90 23.11
CA ALA A 16 -11.44 -3.23 22.80
C ALA A 16 -11.94 -2.22 23.85
N LYS A 17 -11.59 -2.42 25.13
CA LYS A 17 -11.97 -1.51 26.23
C LYS A 17 -11.01 -0.35 26.36
N LEU A 18 -9.73 -0.58 26.09
CA LEU A 18 -8.68 0.43 26.21
C LEU A 18 -8.57 1.30 24.95
N PHE A 19 -8.96 0.79 23.78
CA PHE A 19 -8.84 1.52 22.53
C PHE A 19 -9.54 2.87 22.52
N PRO A 20 -10.79 3.05 23.00
CA PRO A 20 -11.41 4.37 23.03
C PRO A 20 -10.63 5.39 23.87
N VAL A 21 -10.05 4.96 24.99
CA VAL A 21 -9.23 5.80 25.88
C VAL A 21 -7.92 6.17 25.20
N ALA A 22 -7.22 5.18 24.62
CA ALA A 22 -5.99 5.41 23.87
C ALA A 22 -6.23 6.32 22.67
N LEU A 23 -7.33 6.11 21.93
CA LEU A 23 -7.72 6.93 20.80
C LEU A 23 -7.91 8.39 21.21
N ILE A 24 -8.61 8.68 22.31
CA ILE A 24 -8.77 10.05 22.80
C ILE A 24 -7.40 10.69 23.06
N ALA A 25 -6.51 9.99 23.77
CA ALA A 25 -5.16 10.49 24.04
C ALA A 25 -4.35 10.76 22.77
N PHE A 26 -4.40 9.85 21.79
CA PHE A 26 -3.74 10.05 20.49
C PHE A 26 -4.31 11.24 19.73
N ILE A 27 -5.63 11.39 19.67
CA ILE A 27 -6.29 12.48 18.97
C ILE A 27 -5.98 13.83 19.61
N ASP A 28 -5.93 13.90 20.94
CA ASP A 28 -5.57 15.13 21.64
C ASP A 28 -4.11 15.50 21.36
N LEU A 29 -3.18 14.54 21.39
CA LEU A 29 -1.77 14.76 21.03
C LEU A 29 -1.59 15.22 19.58
N ILE A 30 -2.24 14.55 18.61
CA ILE A 30 -2.19 14.93 17.19
C ILE A 30 -2.79 16.34 16.99
N GLY A 31 -3.82 16.69 17.77
CA GLY A 31 -4.47 17.99 17.70
C GLY A 31 -3.62 19.14 18.26
N SER A 32 -2.90 18.91 19.36
CA SER A 32 -2.13 19.94 20.05
C SER A 32 -0.69 20.11 19.54
N GLU A 33 -0.11 19.05 18.99
CA GLU A 33 1.30 19.05 18.60
C GLU A 33 1.57 19.83 17.31
N VAL A 34 2.70 20.54 17.31
CA VAL A 34 3.18 21.37 16.19
C VAL A 34 4.36 20.71 15.48
N SER A 35 5.10 19.84 16.17
CA SER A 35 6.20 19.07 15.56
C SER A 35 5.67 17.91 14.72
N ASP A 36 5.93 17.96 13.41
CA ASP A 36 5.57 16.89 12.48
C ASP A 36 6.20 15.55 12.87
N ASP A 37 7.46 15.53 13.31
CA ASP A 37 8.16 14.30 13.73
C ASP A 37 7.43 13.61 14.91
N ILE A 38 6.96 14.40 15.88
CA ILE A 38 6.21 13.87 17.02
C ILE A 38 4.85 13.36 16.54
N VAL A 39 4.15 14.10 15.68
CA VAL A 39 2.85 13.69 15.12
C VAL A 39 3.00 12.38 14.34
N GLU A 40 4.04 12.22 13.53
CA GLU A 40 4.34 10.98 12.80
C GLU A 40 4.57 9.80 13.76
N CYS A 41 5.32 10.01 14.84
CA CYS A 41 5.52 9.00 15.87
C CYS A 41 4.19 8.59 16.53
N VAL A 42 3.35 9.57 16.88
CA VAL A 42 2.03 9.34 17.49
C VAL A 42 1.13 8.53 16.55
N LEU A 43 1.09 8.88 15.26
CA LEU A 43 0.33 8.18 14.23
C LEU A 43 0.84 6.74 14.01
N SER A 44 2.15 6.54 14.05
CA SER A 44 2.75 5.19 13.97
C SER A 44 2.28 4.29 15.12
N GLN A 45 2.22 4.82 16.35
CA GLN A 45 1.69 4.07 17.49
C GLN A 45 0.19 3.82 17.38
N LEU A 46 -0.59 4.81 16.92
CA LEU A 46 -2.03 4.62 16.66
C LEU A 46 -2.28 3.55 15.60
N CYS A 47 -1.45 3.48 14.55
CA CYS A 47 -1.56 2.45 13.51
C CYS A 47 -1.42 1.03 14.09
N ARG A 48 -0.57 0.83 15.11
CA ARG A 48 -0.44 -0.46 15.81
C ARG A 48 -1.73 -0.87 16.53
N TRP A 49 -2.43 0.09 17.11
CA TRP A 49 -3.75 -0.14 17.70
C TRP A 49 -4.79 -0.49 16.64
N LEU A 50 -4.83 0.30 15.56
CA LEU A 50 -5.78 0.09 14.45
C LEU A 50 -5.59 -1.28 13.78
N LYS A 51 -4.37 -1.84 13.75
CA LYS A 51 -4.09 -3.20 13.26
C LYS A 51 -4.86 -4.30 13.99
N ARG A 52 -5.25 -4.06 15.23
CA ARG A 52 -5.72 -5.11 16.15
C ARG A 52 -7.17 -4.96 16.54
N THR A 53 -7.72 -3.76 16.42
CA THR A 53 -9.08 -3.48 16.86
C THR A 53 -10.00 -3.30 15.66
N ARG A 54 -11.21 -3.83 15.78
CA ARG A 54 -12.32 -3.49 14.88
C ARG A 54 -13.12 -2.29 15.42
N CYS A 55 -12.51 -1.55 16.34
CA CYS A 55 -13.19 -0.49 17.05
C CYS A 55 -13.33 0.73 16.14
N PRO A 56 -14.53 1.34 16.06
CA PRO A 56 -14.75 2.46 15.17
C PRO A 56 -13.88 3.67 15.57
N MET A 57 -13.38 4.39 14.56
CA MET A 57 -12.81 5.71 14.80
C MET A 57 -13.93 6.68 15.17
N SER A 58 -13.73 7.44 16.25
CA SER A 58 -14.67 8.48 16.68
C SER A 58 -14.84 9.56 15.60
N GLU A 59 -15.97 10.25 15.59
CA GLU A 59 -16.21 11.36 14.67
C GLU A 59 -15.16 12.46 14.82
N LYS A 60 -14.77 12.77 16.08
CA LYS A 60 -13.67 13.70 16.39
C LYS A 60 -12.37 13.27 15.71
N ALA A 61 -12.03 11.99 15.74
CA ALA A 61 -10.84 11.45 15.08
C ALA A 61 -10.90 11.61 13.56
N GLN A 62 -12.04 11.24 12.95
CA GLN A 62 -12.23 11.35 11.51
C GLN A 62 -12.20 12.80 11.02
N ASN A 63 -12.81 13.73 11.76
CA ASN A 63 -12.77 15.15 11.44
C ASN A 63 -11.35 15.72 11.55
N LEU A 64 -10.61 15.41 12.63
CA LEU A 64 -9.21 15.84 12.76
C LEU A 64 -8.35 15.33 11.60
N PHE A 65 -8.51 14.07 11.21
CA PHE A 65 -7.77 13.48 10.10
C PHE A 65 -8.09 14.18 8.78
N LYS A 66 -9.38 14.44 8.53
CA LYS A 66 -9.83 15.17 7.34
C LYS A 66 -9.25 16.58 7.29
N ASP A 67 -9.28 17.30 8.40
CA ASP A 67 -8.76 18.67 8.50
C ASP A 67 -7.24 18.71 8.26
N ARG A 68 -6.49 17.80 8.89
CA ARG A 68 -5.03 17.69 8.68
C ARG A 68 -4.69 17.28 7.25
N LEU A 69 -5.41 16.34 6.65
CA LEU A 69 -5.20 15.93 5.25
C LEU A 69 -5.52 17.05 4.25
N SER A 70 -6.50 17.91 4.56
CA SER A 70 -6.90 19.02 3.68
C SER A 70 -6.05 20.27 3.88
N SER A 71 -5.30 20.35 4.98
CA SER A 71 -4.51 21.53 5.33
C SER A 71 -3.21 21.61 4.52
N PRO A 72 -2.94 22.73 3.83
CA PRO A 72 -1.67 22.94 3.12
C PRO A 72 -0.48 23.07 4.08
N LYS A 73 -0.72 23.30 5.37
CA LYS A 73 0.32 23.40 6.40
C LYS A 73 0.83 22.04 6.87
N THR A 74 0.10 20.96 6.58
CA THR A 74 0.50 19.61 6.98
C THR A 74 1.51 19.07 5.96
N SER A 75 2.67 18.62 6.44
CA SER A 75 3.68 18.00 5.57
C SER A 75 3.17 16.72 4.92
N SER A 76 3.79 16.34 3.81
CA SER A 76 3.45 15.09 3.10
C SER A 76 3.72 13.84 3.94
N ASN A 77 4.70 13.86 4.85
CA ASN A 77 4.98 12.72 5.73
C ASN A 77 3.85 12.50 6.74
N VAL A 78 3.37 13.56 7.40
CA VAL A 78 2.21 13.48 8.29
C VAL A 78 0.95 13.06 7.51
N ARG A 79 0.72 13.61 6.30
CA ARG A 79 -0.40 13.20 5.45
C ARG A 79 -0.32 11.71 5.08
N LEU A 80 0.85 11.21 4.73
CA LEU A 80 1.07 9.78 4.47
C LEU A 80 0.82 8.93 5.72
N ALA A 81 1.25 9.36 6.90
CA ALA A 81 1.01 8.67 8.17
C ALA A 81 -0.50 8.63 8.54
N LEU A 82 -1.24 9.69 8.23
CA LEU A 82 -2.70 9.73 8.37
C LEU A 82 -3.38 8.75 7.42
N LEU A 83 -2.97 8.72 6.14
CA LEU A 83 -3.48 7.78 5.14
C LEU A 83 -3.21 6.33 5.55
N LYS A 84 -2.01 6.03 6.08
CA LYS A 84 -1.66 4.71 6.64
C LYS A 84 -2.61 4.29 7.76
N CYS A 85 -2.94 5.21 8.67
CA CYS A 85 -3.90 4.92 9.74
C CYS A 85 -5.30 4.64 9.18
N LEU A 86 -5.75 5.40 8.17
CA LEU A 86 -7.06 5.17 7.54
C LEU A 86 -7.13 3.84 6.78
N ASP A 87 -6.11 3.51 5.98
CA ASP A 87 -5.98 2.20 5.31
C ASP A 87 -6.00 1.07 6.34
N GLN A 88 -5.22 1.20 7.42
CA GLN A 88 -5.19 0.18 8.46
C GLN A 88 -6.53 0.02 9.19
N ALA A 89 -7.21 1.12 9.49
CA ALA A 89 -8.55 1.08 10.08
C ALA A 89 -9.53 0.38 9.12
N TYR A 90 -9.51 0.75 7.84
CA TYR A 90 -10.36 0.15 6.80
C TYR A 90 -10.13 -1.36 6.68
N ARG A 91 -8.87 -1.80 6.57
CA ARG A 91 -8.48 -3.23 6.53
C ARG A 91 -8.93 -4.01 7.76
N SER A 92 -9.05 -3.36 8.91
CA SER A 92 -9.52 -3.97 10.16
C SER A 92 -11.05 -4.00 10.27
N GLY A 93 -11.77 -3.59 9.21
CA GLY A 93 -13.23 -3.58 9.15
C GLY A 93 -13.85 -2.32 9.74
N VAL A 94 -13.06 -1.28 10.03
CA VAL A 94 -13.59 0.01 10.49
C VAL A 94 -14.14 0.78 9.30
N ARG A 95 -15.37 1.28 9.44
CA ARG A 95 -16.00 2.12 8.43
C ARG A 95 -15.35 3.50 8.40
N ILE A 96 -14.80 3.87 7.24
CA ILE A 96 -14.31 5.21 6.95
C ILE A 96 -15.43 6.06 6.34
N ALA A 97 -15.58 7.31 6.79
CA ALA A 97 -16.62 8.20 6.28
C ALA A 97 -16.48 8.45 4.77
N LYS A 98 -17.61 8.42 4.05
CA LYS A 98 -17.63 8.69 2.59
C LYS A 98 -17.15 10.10 2.24
N THR A 99 -17.15 11.03 3.18
CA THR A 99 -16.62 12.38 3.04
C THR A 99 -15.12 12.44 2.73
N PHE A 100 -14.37 11.34 2.97
CA PHE A 100 -12.98 11.24 2.54
C PHE A 100 -12.82 11.01 1.04
N THR A 101 -13.83 10.45 0.36
CA THR A 101 -13.76 10.11 -1.07
C THR A 101 -13.25 11.26 -1.97
N PRO A 102 -13.85 12.47 -1.95
CA PRO A 102 -13.37 13.56 -2.81
C PRO A 102 -11.95 14.03 -2.44
N LEU A 103 -11.60 13.98 -1.15
CA LEU A 103 -10.27 14.33 -0.67
C LEU A 103 -9.21 13.33 -1.18
N LEU A 104 -9.50 12.04 -1.11
CA LEU A 104 -8.61 10.98 -1.61
C LEU A 104 -8.40 11.09 -3.12
N VAL A 105 -9.45 11.40 -3.89
CA VAL A 105 -9.33 11.67 -5.34
C VAL A 105 -8.40 12.85 -5.60
N SER A 106 -8.56 13.94 -4.84
CA SER A 106 -7.71 15.13 -4.99
C SER A 106 -6.24 14.82 -4.67
N ILE A 107 -5.97 14.09 -3.59
CA ILE A 107 -4.62 13.70 -3.19
C ILE A 107 -4.00 12.74 -4.22
N ALA A 108 -4.73 11.73 -4.67
CA ALA A 108 -4.28 10.78 -5.70
C ALA A 108 -3.87 11.49 -7.00
N ARG A 109 -4.55 12.57 -7.35
CA ARG A 109 -4.27 13.37 -8.56
C ARG A 109 -3.19 14.43 -8.38
N SER A 110 -2.66 14.63 -7.17
CA SER A 110 -1.75 15.74 -6.87
C SER A 110 -0.31 15.52 -7.35
N ALA A 111 0.07 14.27 -7.65
CA ALA A 111 1.46 13.90 -7.92
C ALA A 111 1.79 13.66 -9.41
N LYS A 112 0.92 14.09 -10.34
CA LYS A 112 1.07 13.79 -11.78
C LYS A 112 2.39 14.25 -12.40
N THR A 113 2.90 15.40 -11.94
CA THR A 113 4.12 16.02 -12.47
C THR A 113 5.31 15.88 -11.50
N GLU A 114 5.15 15.10 -10.43
CA GLU A 114 6.17 14.94 -9.41
C GLU A 114 7.22 13.91 -9.84
N ALA A 115 8.45 14.08 -9.34
CA ALA A 115 9.49 13.09 -9.56
C ALA A 115 9.11 11.75 -8.89
N PRO A 116 9.47 10.59 -9.48
CA PRO A 116 9.15 9.27 -8.93
C PRO A 116 9.46 9.07 -7.44
N ALA A 117 10.56 9.65 -6.94
CA ALA A 117 10.98 9.54 -5.54
C ALA A 117 10.35 10.59 -4.60
N SER A 118 9.45 11.45 -5.10
CA SER A 118 8.82 12.51 -4.30
C SER A 118 7.89 11.91 -3.24
N PRO A 119 7.92 12.40 -1.97
CA PRO A 119 6.97 11.99 -0.93
C PRO A 119 5.50 12.16 -1.36
N LYS A 120 5.21 13.11 -2.25
CA LYS A 120 3.86 13.30 -2.80
C LYS A 120 3.40 12.13 -3.68
N VAL A 121 4.30 11.44 -4.38
CA VAL A 121 3.94 10.25 -5.16
C VAL A 121 3.50 9.12 -4.22
N CYS A 122 4.20 8.96 -3.10
CA CYS A 122 3.84 7.99 -2.06
C CYS A 122 2.46 8.31 -1.45
N GLU A 123 2.22 9.59 -1.14
CA GLU A 123 0.94 10.10 -0.64
C GLU A 123 -0.20 9.83 -1.64
N ALA A 124 0.03 10.13 -2.92
CA ALA A 124 -0.93 9.91 -4.00
C ALA A 124 -1.30 8.43 -4.16
N GLN A 125 -0.31 7.52 -4.10
CA GLN A 125 -0.57 6.08 -4.18
C GLN A 125 -1.31 5.54 -2.95
N ALA A 126 -0.93 5.98 -1.75
CA ALA A 126 -1.66 5.60 -0.54
C ALA A 126 -3.12 6.05 -0.61
N ALA A 127 -3.38 7.28 -1.07
CA ALA A 127 -4.72 7.80 -1.26
C ALA A 127 -5.49 7.05 -2.35
N ALA A 128 -4.85 6.75 -3.48
CA ALA A 128 -5.46 5.98 -4.57
C ALA A 128 -5.81 4.54 -4.15
N CYS A 129 -4.94 3.89 -3.39
CA CYS A 129 -5.16 2.55 -2.84
C CYS A 129 -6.36 2.55 -1.89
N LEU A 130 -6.40 3.47 -0.92
CA LEU A 130 -7.51 3.59 0.01
C LEU A 130 -8.82 3.96 -0.69
N TRP A 131 -8.78 4.89 -1.66
CA TRP A 131 -9.94 5.23 -2.47
C TRP A 131 -10.48 4.02 -3.22
N LEU A 132 -9.59 3.23 -3.85
CA LEU A 132 -9.98 2.05 -4.58
C LEU A 132 -10.59 1.02 -3.64
N GLN A 133 -9.97 0.73 -2.49
CA GLN A 133 -10.56 -0.16 -1.47
C GLN A 133 -11.97 0.27 -1.07
N MET A 134 -12.17 1.57 -0.81
CA MET A 134 -13.46 2.09 -0.35
C MET A 134 -14.57 2.06 -1.41
N ASN A 135 -14.21 2.13 -2.69
CA ASN A 135 -15.17 2.33 -3.78
C ASN A 135 -15.24 1.15 -4.77
N SER A 136 -14.28 0.23 -4.73
CA SER A 136 -14.19 -0.92 -5.62
C SER A 136 -15.01 -2.08 -5.08
N THR A 137 -16.06 -2.45 -5.81
CA THR A 137 -16.82 -3.69 -5.60
C THR A 137 -16.83 -4.50 -6.90
N PRO A 138 -16.84 -5.85 -6.84
CA PRO A 138 -16.86 -6.69 -8.05
C PRO A 138 -17.99 -6.37 -9.04
N ASP A 139 -19.12 -5.86 -8.54
CA ASP A 139 -20.33 -5.63 -9.33
C ASP A 139 -20.41 -4.21 -9.92
N LYS A 140 -19.47 -3.31 -9.55
CA LYS A 140 -19.56 -1.90 -9.93
C LYS A 140 -18.19 -1.26 -10.08
N THR A 141 -17.85 -0.92 -11.32
CA THR A 141 -16.72 -0.05 -11.66
C THR A 141 -17.00 1.38 -11.20
N PRO A 142 -16.10 2.03 -10.46
CA PRO A 142 -16.21 3.46 -10.15
C PRO A 142 -16.02 4.33 -11.39
N ASP A 143 -16.87 5.35 -11.59
CA ASP A 143 -16.83 6.21 -12.79
C ASP A 143 -15.47 6.91 -12.99
N SER A 144 -14.80 7.29 -11.90
CA SER A 144 -13.50 7.97 -11.94
C SER A 144 -12.30 7.03 -11.79
N LEU A 145 -12.46 5.72 -12.04
CA LEU A 145 -11.43 4.70 -11.81
C LEU A 145 -10.08 5.10 -12.41
N TRP A 146 -10.06 5.36 -13.73
CA TRP A 146 -8.83 5.67 -14.45
C TRP A 146 -8.36 7.11 -14.29
N GLU A 147 -9.23 8.02 -13.81
CA GLU A 147 -8.77 9.36 -13.41
C GLU A 147 -7.95 9.32 -12.11
N VAL A 148 -8.31 8.43 -11.19
CA VAL A 148 -7.60 8.23 -9.92
C VAL A 148 -6.36 7.36 -10.12
N LEU A 149 -6.44 6.37 -11.00
CA LEU A 149 -5.41 5.37 -11.26
C LEU A 149 -4.61 5.62 -12.55
N GLU A 150 -4.56 6.88 -13.01
CA GLU A 150 -3.82 7.27 -14.22
C GLU A 150 -2.36 6.82 -14.16
N GLY A 151 -1.73 6.87 -12.97
CA GLY A 151 -0.34 6.47 -12.75
C GLY A 151 -0.02 5.00 -13.04
N ILE A 152 -1.02 4.15 -13.28
CA ILE A 152 -0.87 2.72 -13.64
C ILE A 152 -1.62 2.33 -14.92
N LYS A 153 -2.32 3.27 -15.57
CA LYS A 153 -3.11 2.99 -16.77
C LYS A 153 -2.19 2.93 -17.99
N VAL A 154 -2.09 1.76 -18.61
CA VAL A 154 -1.26 1.49 -19.79
C VAL A 154 -2.06 1.82 -21.05
N ASP A 155 -1.72 2.94 -21.69
CA ASP A 155 -2.29 3.32 -22.98
C ASP A 155 -1.41 2.80 -24.14
N ARG A 156 -2.03 2.05 -25.06
CA ARG A 156 -1.36 1.29 -26.12
C ARG A 156 -0.56 2.13 -27.12
N LYS A 157 -0.88 3.42 -27.25
CA LYS A 157 -0.27 4.32 -28.24
C LYS A 157 1.13 4.78 -27.83
N GLU A 158 1.41 4.89 -26.54
CA GLU A 158 2.69 5.37 -26.04
C GLU A 158 3.66 4.22 -25.75
N ALA A 159 3.13 3.04 -25.36
CA ALA A 159 3.89 1.88 -24.91
C ALA A 159 4.87 1.27 -25.93
N VAL A 160 4.63 1.48 -27.23
CA VAL A 160 5.38 0.83 -28.33
C VAL A 160 6.68 1.58 -28.66
N GLU A 161 6.81 2.85 -28.28
CA GLU A 161 7.89 3.70 -28.81
C GLU A 161 9.07 3.92 -27.86
N ASN A 162 8.92 3.75 -26.52
CA ASN A 162 10.02 3.96 -25.56
C ASN A 162 9.79 3.24 -24.24
N ALA A 163 10.81 2.66 -23.58
CA ALA A 163 10.66 2.05 -22.26
C ALA A 163 10.28 3.06 -21.14
N GLU A 164 10.46 4.36 -21.37
CA GLU A 164 9.97 5.44 -20.50
C GLU A 164 8.46 5.75 -20.67
N SER A 165 7.78 5.11 -21.64
CA SER A 165 6.34 5.25 -21.88
C SER A 165 5.45 4.55 -20.85
N LEU A 166 6.03 3.74 -19.96
CA LEU A 166 5.25 3.13 -18.89
C LEU A 166 4.70 4.23 -17.96
N PRO A 167 3.48 4.06 -17.44
CA PRO A 167 2.93 4.93 -16.42
C PRO A 167 3.87 5.04 -15.23
N ILE A 168 3.93 6.22 -14.61
CA ILE A 168 4.96 6.56 -13.62
C ILE A 168 5.11 5.54 -12.48
N TRP A 169 4.00 4.92 -12.03
CA TRP A 169 4.03 3.93 -10.94
C TRP A 169 4.48 2.53 -11.38
N LEU A 170 4.55 2.28 -12.69
CA LEU A 170 5.00 1.00 -13.27
C LEU A 170 6.43 1.09 -13.84
N ARG A 171 7.03 2.29 -13.86
CA ARG A 171 8.40 2.48 -14.34
C ARG A 171 9.40 1.77 -13.42
N HIS A 172 10.36 1.07 -14.00
CA HIS A 172 11.39 0.33 -13.27
C HIS A 172 12.15 1.18 -12.24
N ARG A 173 12.58 2.40 -12.61
CA ARG A 173 13.25 3.35 -11.70
C ARG A 173 12.38 3.73 -10.49
N PHE A 174 11.07 3.85 -10.69
CA PHE A 174 10.15 4.12 -9.60
C PHE A 174 10.06 2.92 -8.66
N LEU A 175 9.88 1.70 -9.20
CA LEU A 175 9.77 0.47 -8.41
C LEU A 175 11.00 0.23 -7.52
N LEU A 176 12.20 0.53 -8.04
CA LEU A 176 13.46 0.41 -7.30
C LEU A 176 13.64 1.46 -6.20
N ALA A 177 13.14 2.68 -6.41
CA ALA A 177 13.25 3.77 -5.43
C ALA A 177 12.10 3.79 -4.42
N ALA A 178 11.01 3.09 -4.71
CA ALA A 178 9.82 3.03 -3.86
C ALA A 178 10.10 2.35 -2.53
N SER A 179 9.53 2.90 -1.46
CA SER A 179 9.56 2.26 -0.14
C SER A 179 8.69 1.00 -0.12
N GLU A 180 8.91 0.16 0.89
CA GLU A 180 8.12 -1.04 1.16
C GLU A 180 6.60 -0.77 1.17
N ASP A 181 6.17 0.29 1.85
CA ASP A 181 4.74 0.65 1.93
C ASP A 181 4.17 0.98 0.55
N VAL A 182 4.95 1.68 -0.27
CA VAL A 182 4.56 2.11 -1.62
C VAL A 182 4.43 0.91 -2.55
N GLN A 183 5.40 -0.01 -2.49
CA GLN A 183 5.33 -1.27 -3.23
C GLN A 183 4.10 -2.07 -2.81
N SER A 184 3.81 -2.13 -1.51
CA SER A 184 2.63 -2.83 -0.97
C SER A 184 1.31 -2.21 -1.46
N TYR A 185 1.20 -0.88 -1.48
CA TYR A 185 0.02 -0.19 -2.06
C TYR A 185 -0.16 -0.51 -3.54
N LEU A 186 0.94 -0.50 -4.32
CA LEU A 186 0.87 -0.82 -5.74
C LEU A 186 0.40 -2.27 -5.98
N VAL A 187 0.96 -3.23 -5.23
CA VAL A 187 0.54 -4.64 -5.29
C VAL A 187 -0.93 -4.77 -4.94
N HIS A 188 -1.40 -4.08 -3.90
CA HIS A 188 -2.79 -4.12 -3.47
C HIS A 188 -3.74 -3.51 -4.51
N VAL A 189 -3.36 -2.40 -5.15
CA VAL A 189 -4.14 -1.80 -6.25
C VAL A 189 -4.24 -2.77 -7.43
N ILE A 190 -3.14 -3.39 -7.82
CA ILE A 190 -3.12 -4.40 -8.89
C ILE A 190 -4.04 -5.58 -8.54
N TYR A 191 -3.95 -6.08 -7.31
CA TYR A 191 -4.82 -7.14 -6.82
C TYR A 191 -6.30 -6.78 -6.93
N LEU A 192 -6.70 -5.59 -6.46
CA LEU A 192 -8.10 -5.15 -6.52
C LEU A 192 -8.60 -4.99 -7.96
N LEU A 193 -7.78 -4.47 -8.87
CA LEU A 193 -8.16 -4.33 -10.28
C LEU A 193 -8.34 -5.68 -10.97
N LEU A 194 -7.37 -6.59 -10.78
CA LEU A 194 -7.46 -7.94 -11.35
C LEU A 194 -8.61 -8.75 -10.75
N SER A 195 -8.98 -8.47 -9.49
CA SER A 195 -10.02 -9.23 -8.77
C SER A 195 -11.43 -8.71 -9.01
N ASN A 196 -11.61 -7.39 -8.91
CA ASN A 196 -12.93 -6.76 -8.94
C ASN A 196 -13.27 -6.22 -10.33
N HIS A 197 -12.28 -5.82 -11.13
CA HIS A 197 -12.49 -5.14 -12.41
C HIS A 197 -11.76 -5.81 -13.60
N PRO A 198 -11.74 -7.15 -13.74
CA PRO A 198 -10.95 -7.81 -14.80
C PRO A 198 -11.41 -7.48 -16.23
N SER A 199 -12.66 -7.04 -16.40
CA SER A 199 -13.23 -6.61 -17.68
C SER A 199 -12.75 -5.22 -18.11
N GLU A 200 -12.34 -4.38 -17.16
CA GLU A 200 -11.79 -3.03 -17.44
C GLU A 200 -10.33 -3.10 -17.91
N LEU A 201 -9.70 -4.28 -17.83
CA LEU A 201 -8.29 -4.47 -18.11
C LEU A 201 -8.08 -5.15 -19.47
N SER A 202 -7.35 -4.47 -20.35
CA SER A 202 -6.84 -5.07 -21.59
C SER A 202 -5.79 -6.15 -21.28
N ASP A 203 -5.50 -7.02 -22.25
CA ASP A 203 -4.46 -8.04 -22.10
C ASP A 203 -3.07 -7.43 -21.91
N ASP A 204 -2.80 -6.28 -22.52
CA ASP A 204 -1.55 -5.54 -22.37
C ASP A 204 -1.42 -4.96 -20.95
N GLN A 205 -2.51 -4.41 -20.41
CA GLN A 205 -2.57 -3.94 -19.02
C GLN A 205 -2.32 -5.09 -18.03
N LYS A 206 -2.99 -6.24 -18.23
CA LYS A 206 -2.79 -7.45 -17.42
C LYS A 206 -1.34 -7.93 -17.50
N SER A 207 -0.78 -8.00 -18.69
CA SER A 207 0.63 -8.37 -18.92
C SER A 207 1.58 -7.43 -18.19
N CYS A 208 1.35 -6.12 -18.25
CA CYS A 208 2.15 -5.13 -17.54
C CYS A 208 2.06 -5.28 -16.01
N PHE A 209 0.88 -5.55 -15.47
CA PHE A 209 0.70 -5.83 -14.05
C PHE A 209 1.46 -7.09 -13.61
N TYR A 210 1.35 -8.21 -14.33
CA TYR A 210 2.10 -9.41 -14.00
C TYR A 210 3.61 -9.20 -14.06
N ARG A 211 4.11 -8.46 -15.06
CA ARG A 211 5.53 -8.08 -15.15
C ARG A 211 5.96 -7.20 -13.97
N THR A 212 5.12 -6.26 -13.57
CA THR A 212 5.38 -5.38 -12.42
C THR A 212 5.48 -6.19 -11.12
N LEU A 213 4.55 -7.13 -10.90
CA LEU A 213 4.58 -8.03 -9.74
C LEU A 213 5.86 -8.89 -9.72
N LEU A 214 6.30 -9.40 -10.88
CA LEU A 214 7.57 -10.12 -11.00
C LEU A 214 8.78 -9.24 -10.67
N LEU A 215 8.84 -8.02 -11.21
CA LEU A 215 9.95 -7.11 -10.95
C LEU A 215 10.01 -6.75 -9.46
N LEU A 216 8.87 -6.42 -8.84
CA LEU A 216 8.79 -6.16 -7.41
C LEU A 216 9.26 -7.37 -6.60
N TRP A 217 8.82 -8.57 -6.98
CA TRP A 217 9.24 -9.79 -6.31
C TRP A 217 10.76 -10.05 -6.43
N LEU A 218 11.38 -9.73 -7.57
CA LEU A 218 12.82 -9.87 -7.78
C LEU A 218 13.66 -8.85 -7.01
N TYR A 219 13.13 -7.62 -6.84
CA TYR A 219 13.91 -6.50 -6.30
C TYR A 219 13.60 -6.14 -4.85
N THR A 220 12.48 -6.60 -4.29
CA THR A 220 12.13 -6.27 -2.92
C THR A 220 12.81 -7.21 -1.93
N ASP A 221 13.45 -6.63 -0.91
CA ASP A 221 13.91 -7.37 0.27
C ASP A 221 12.83 -7.47 1.36
N SER A 222 11.68 -6.81 1.15
CA SER A 222 10.60 -6.81 2.13
C SER A 222 9.83 -8.13 2.13
N LYS A 223 9.83 -8.79 3.29
CA LYS A 223 8.97 -9.96 3.53
C LYS A 223 7.48 -9.62 3.42
N SER A 224 7.06 -8.40 3.78
CA SER A 224 5.64 -8.03 3.74
C SER A 224 5.16 -7.86 2.29
N VAL A 225 5.95 -7.20 1.44
CA VAL A 225 5.66 -7.03 0.00
C VAL A 225 5.63 -8.40 -0.68
N LEU A 226 6.57 -9.30 -0.36
CA LEU A 226 6.57 -10.67 -0.89
C LEU A 226 5.31 -11.44 -0.51
N VAL A 227 4.81 -11.28 0.72
CA VAL A 227 3.53 -11.89 1.15
C VAL A 227 2.36 -11.30 0.36
N ASP A 228 2.30 -9.99 0.18
CA ASP A 228 1.25 -9.33 -0.60
C ASP A 228 1.25 -9.79 -2.07
N ILE A 229 2.42 -9.92 -2.68
CA ILE A 229 2.57 -10.44 -4.06
C ILE A 229 2.09 -11.89 -4.14
N ARG A 230 2.48 -12.75 -3.19
CA ARG A 230 2.03 -14.14 -3.15
C ARG A 230 0.52 -14.24 -3.01
N CYS A 231 -0.08 -13.44 -2.13
CA CYS A 231 -1.54 -13.38 -1.96
C CYS A 231 -2.23 -12.97 -3.27
N CYS A 232 -1.72 -11.93 -3.94
CA CYS A 232 -2.22 -11.47 -5.23
C CYS A 232 -2.17 -12.59 -6.29
N LEU A 233 -0.99 -13.18 -6.49
CA LEU A 233 -0.79 -14.20 -7.53
C LEU A 233 -1.56 -15.50 -7.25
N THR A 234 -1.59 -15.96 -6.00
CA THR A 234 -2.34 -17.17 -5.60
C THR A 234 -3.83 -17.02 -5.91
N PHE A 235 -4.41 -15.86 -5.59
CA PHE A 235 -5.81 -15.59 -5.91
C PHE A 235 -6.09 -15.66 -7.41
N HIS A 236 -5.18 -15.16 -8.25
CA HIS A 236 -5.36 -15.16 -9.70
C HIS A 236 -5.03 -16.49 -10.37
N THR A 237 -4.16 -17.33 -9.80
CA THR A 237 -3.94 -18.71 -10.31
C THR A 237 -5.14 -19.62 -10.23
N MET A 238 -6.07 -19.35 -9.31
CA MET A 238 -7.31 -20.12 -9.19
C MET A 238 -8.38 -19.65 -10.19
N LYS A 239 -8.18 -18.51 -10.87
CA LYS A 239 -9.19 -17.86 -11.72
C LYS A 239 -8.71 -17.57 -13.15
N ASP A 240 -7.48 -17.94 -13.50
CA ASP A 240 -6.86 -17.67 -14.81
C ASP A 240 -6.99 -18.88 -15.75
N PRO A 241 -7.87 -18.82 -16.77
CA PRO A 241 -8.01 -19.90 -17.75
C PRO A 241 -6.81 -20.04 -18.70
N CYS A 242 -5.91 -19.05 -18.74
CA CYS A 242 -4.74 -19.03 -19.64
C CYS A 242 -3.45 -19.58 -19.00
N GLY A 243 -3.47 -19.97 -17.71
CA GLY A 243 -2.33 -20.57 -17.01
C GLY A 243 -1.09 -19.67 -16.83
N ARG A 244 -1.16 -18.38 -17.20
CA ARG A 244 -0.03 -17.44 -17.12
C ARG A 244 0.38 -17.21 -15.67
N SER A 245 -0.59 -17.01 -14.79
CA SER A 245 -0.36 -16.88 -13.36
C SER A 245 0.21 -18.17 -12.74
N GLN A 246 -0.17 -19.36 -13.23
CA GLN A 246 0.34 -20.64 -12.72
C GLN A 246 1.81 -20.86 -13.10
N ALA A 247 2.17 -20.60 -14.35
CA ALA A 247 3.56 -20.66 -14.81
C ALA A 247 4.44 -19.68 -14.02
N LEU A 248 3.88 -18.51 -13.71
CA LEU A 248 4.53 -17.47 -12.93
C LEU A 248 4.69 -17.91 -11.47
N LEU A 249 3.65 -18.39 -10.78
CA LEU A 249 3.77 -18.96 -9.43
C LEU A 249 4.75 -20.15 -9.36
N ALA A 250 4.74 -21.05 -10.33
CA ALA A 250 5.66 -22.19 -10.34
C ALA A 250 7.12 -21.72 -10.44
N SER A 251 7.38 -20.75 -11.33
CA SER A 251 8.72 -20.13 -11.46
C SER A 251 9.14 -19.41 -10.18
N LEU A 252 8.20 -18.77 -9.49
CA LEU A 252 8.43 -18.08 -8.22
C LEU A 252 8.74 -19.04 -7.09
N THR A 253 7.97 -20.13 -6.93
CA THR A 253 8.21 -21.14 -5.90
C THR A 253 9.59 -21.78 -6.09
N GLN A 254 9.94 -22.11 -7.33
CA GLN A 254 11.24 -22.70 -7.65
C GLN A 254 12.41 -21.78 -7.30
N LEU A 255 12.31 -20.49 -7.63
CA LEU A 255 13.37 -19.52 -7.30
C LEU A 255 13.45 -19.22 -5.79
N VAL A 256 12.35 -19.27 -5.04
CA VAL A 256 12.38 -19.18 -3.57
C VAL A 256 13.12 -20.39 -3.00
N ASP A 257 12.79 -21.60 -3.46
CA ASP A 257 13.43 -22.83 -3.00
C ASP A 257 14.94 -22.82 -3.33
N ASP A 258 15.32 -22.31 -4.50
CA ASP A 258 16.72 -22.18 -4.90
C ASP A 258 17.45 -21.09 -4.11
N GLY A 259 16.79 -19.98 -3.80
CA GLY A 259 17.33 -18.91 -2.96
C GLY A 259 17.51 -19.31 -1.48
N GLU A 260 16.57 -20.08 -0.92
CA GLU A 260 16.68 -20.65 0.42
C GLU A 260 17.78 -21.71 0.49
N LYS A 261 17.91 -22.56 -0.54
CA LYS A 261 19.02 -23.51 -0.66
C LYS A 261 20.37 -22.80 -0.72
N ALA A 262 20.50 -21.75 -1.53
CA ALA A 262 21.74 -20.96 -1.66
C ALA A 262 22.14 -20.28 -0.34
N ARG A 263 21.16 -19.86 0.49
CA ARG A 263 21.41 -19.27 1.82
C ARG A 263 21.68 -20.31 2.91
N SER A 264 21.28 -21.56 2.70
CA SER A 264 21.53 -22.69 3.61
C SER A 264 22.82 -23.46 3.31
N ALA A 265 23.47 -23.17 2.18
CA ALA A 265 24.75 -23.78 1.83
C ALA A 265 25.83 -23.29 2.81
N PRO A 266 26.54 -24.19 3.52
CA PRO A 266 27.64 -23.77 4.39
C PRO A 266 28.70 -23.08 3.53
N ALA A 267 29.11 -21.88 3.95
CA ALA A 267 30.27 -21.23 3.37
C ALA A 267 31.44 -22.20 3.46
N SER A 268 31.90 -22.71 2.32
CA SER A 268 33.12 -23.53 2.28
C SER A 268 34.25 -22.61 2.70
N ILE A 269 34.66 -22.71 3.97
CA ILE A 269 35.92 -22.18 4.44
C ILE A 269 36.96 -22.90 3.59
N ALA A 270 37.51 -22.19 2.61
CA ALA A 270 38.76 -22.57 1.98
C ALA A 270 39.80 -22.59 3.10
N SER A 271 40.08 -23.79 3.61
CA SER A 271 41.29 -24.07 4.36
C SER A 271 42.44 -23.81 3.40
N ASN A 272 43.07 -22.65 3.57
CA ASN A 272 44.46 -22.47 3.19
C ASN A 272 45.28 -23.36 4.13
N ASP A 273 45.79 -24.47 3.61
CA ASP A 273 46.94 -25.17 4.17
C ASP A 273 47.71 -25.81 3.00
N LEU A 274 48.66 -25.02 2.45
CA LEU A 274 50.08 -25.34 2.19
C LEU A 274 50.70 -24.33 1.22
#